data_AF-A0A3G4VPG3-F1
#
_entry.id   AF-A0A3G4VPG3-F1
#
_cell.length_a   1.000
_cell.length_b   1.000
_cell.length_c   1.000
_cell.angle_alpha   90.00
_cell.angle_beta   90.00
_cell.angle_gamma   90.00
#
_symmetry.space_group_name_H-M   'P 1'
#
loop_
_entity.id
_entity.type
_entity.pdbx_description
1 polymer ?
#
loop_
_entity_poly.entity_id
_entity_poly.type
_entity_poly.pdbx_seq_one_letter_code
_entity_poly.pdbx_strand_id
1 'polypeptide(L)'
;MNTLPHAERTAERAREILAAVEADPEFSAFKAASLRYDEDWTCFSGGPVISEYDQADDAAPLFTEGLRALCLKAAVFEATGDERAAEIPVAVPVDEMTHAMIAQPQILARITARVGAQIIHQTDQEHTDWTRDDYTHQAYRAAWGEPPARYWITHAEVARRLDILRAKYEAAGFRRMGLAHSITFEPVPA
;
A
#
# COMPACT_ATOMS: atom_id res chain seq x y z
N MET A 1 13.64 20.88 10.40
CA MET A 1 12.39 20.10 10.42
C MET A 1 11.58 20.57 9.24
N ASN A 2 11.49 19.77 8.18
CA ASN A 2 10.59 20.08 7.07
C ASN A 2 9.16 19.87 7.56
N THR A 3 8.37 20.93 7.58
CA THR A 3 6.99 20.89 8.03
C THR A 3 6.16 20.25 6.93
N LEU A 4 5.37 19.22 7.26
CA LEU A 4 4.40 18.66 6.33
C LEU A 4 3.46 19.77 5.82
N PRO A 5 3.01 19.71 4.55
CA PRO A 5 2.05 20.66 4.02
C PRO A 5 0.71 20.57 4.77
N HIS A 6 -0.17 21.54 4.57
CA HIS A 6 -1.53 21.45 5.14
C HIS A 6 -2.29 20.28 4.51
N ALA A 7 -2.91 19.43 5.35
CA ALA A 7 -3.64 18.24 4.92
C ALA A 7 -4.69 18.54 3.83
N GLU A 8 -5.40 19.66 3.92
CA GLU A 8 -6.39 20.09 2.92
C GLU A 8 -5.77 20.36 1.54
N ARG A 9 -4.58 20.97 1.49
CA ARG A 9 -3.86 21.21 0.22
C ARG A 9 -3.35 19.90 -0.38
N THR A 10 -2.83 19.01 0.46
CA THR A 10 -2.46 17.66 0.02
C THR A 10 -3.66 16.90 -0.51
N ALA A 11 -4.81 17.00 0.16
CA ALA A 11 -6.05 16.38 -0.27
C ALA A 11 -6.54 16.88 -1.63
N GLU A 12 -6.56 18.20 -1.83
CA GLU A 12 -6.88 18.82 -3.12
C GLU A 12 -5.99 18.29 -4.22
N ARG A 13 -4.67 18.36 -4.00
CA ARG A 13 -3.71 17.94 -5.01
C ARG A 13 -3.76 16.43 -5.28
N ALA A 14 -3.94 15.61 -4.25
CA ALA A 14 -4.06 14.16 -4.41
C ALA A 14 -5.29 13.76 -5.23
N ARG A 15 -6.42 14.48 -5.10
CA ARG A 15 -7.60 14.27 -5.97
C ARG A 15 -7.31 14.58 -7.43
N GLU A 16 -6.59 15.67 -7.70
CA GLU A 16 -6.21 16.04 -9.07
C GLU A 16 -5.29 15.00 -9.70
N ILE A 17 -4.27 14.54 -8.95
CA ILE A 17 -3.36 13.48 -9.39
C ILE A 17 -4.15 12.20 -9.66
N LEU A 18 -5.01 11.78 -8.73
CA LEU A 18 -5.83 10.58 -8.90
C LEU A 18 -6.71 10.66 -10.14
N ALA A 19 -7.42 11.77 -10.33
CA ALA A 19 -8.29 11.97 -11.50
C ALA A 19 -7.49 11.93 -12.82
N ALA A 20 -6.30 12.51 -12.84
CA ALA A 20 -5.43 12.49 -14.01
C ALA A 20 -4.87 11.08 -14.29
N VAL A 21 -4.49 10.33 -13.25
CA VAL A 21 -4.07 8.92 -13.37
C VAL A 21 -5.22 8.05 -13.91
N GLU A 22 -6.42 8.18 -13.36
CA GLU A 22 -7.59 7.40 -13.78
C GLU A 22 -8.05 7.71 -15.21
N ALA A 23 -7.81 8.94 -15.68
CA ALA A 23 -8.09 9.37 -17.05
C ALA A 23 -7.01 8.96 -18.07
N ASP A 24 -5.86 8.45 -17.61
CA ASP A 24 -4.76 8.09 -18.50
C ASP A 24 -5.13 6.87 -19.38
N PRO A 25 -4.82 6.88 -20.69
CA PRO A 25 -5.11 5.76 -21.59
C PRO A 25 -4.54 4.40 -21.15
N GLU A 26 -3.46 4.39 -20.37
CA GLU A 26 -2.81 3.17 -19.88
C GLU A 26 -3.33 2.73 -18.50
N PHE A 27 -4.25 3.48 -17.87
CA PHE A 27 -4.76 3.18 -16.53
C PHE A 27 -5.40 1.79 -16.44
N SER A 28 -6.18 1.39 -17.44
CA SER A 28 -6.83 0.08 -17.45
C SER A 28 -5.82 -1.08 -17.46
N ALA A 29 -4.75 -0.94 -18.24
CA ALA A 29 -3.66 -1.92 -18.29
C ALA A 29 -2.84 -1.92 -16.98
N PHE A 30 -2.60 -0.75 -16.39
CA PHE A 30 -1.95 -0.62 -15.09
C PHE A 30 -2.76 -1.31 -14.00
N LYS A 31 -4.06 -1.00 -13.89
CA LYS A 31 -4.98 -1.64 -12.95
C LYS A 31 -5.02 -3.15 -13.13
N ALA A 32 -5.15 -3.63 -14.36
CA ALA A 32 -5.16 -5.06 -14.65
C ALA A 32 -3.85 -5.76 -14.23
N ALA A 33 -2.71 -5.10 -14.43
CA ALA A 33 -1.40 -5.62 -14.04
C ALA A 33 -1.22 -5.64 -12.51
N SER A 34 -1.58 -4.55 -11.81
CA SER A 34 -1.49 -4.48 -10.34
C SER A 34 -2.44 -5.45 -9.63
N LEU A 35 -3.60 -5.74 -10.24
CA LEU A 35 -4.56 -6.72 -9.71
C LEU A 35 -4.20 -8.17 -10.09
N ARG A 36 -3.20 -8.38 -10.95
CA ARG A 36 -2.71 -9.71 -11.26
C ARG A 36 -1.79 -10.17 -10.12
N TYR A 37 -2.44 -10.69 -9.09
CA TYR A 37 -1.80 -11.40 -7.99
C TYR A 37 -2.13 -12.87 -8.13
N ASP A 38 -1.10 -13.69 -8.09
CA ASP A 38 -1.17 -15.14 -7.99
C ASP A 38 -0.55 -15.60 -6.65
N GLU A 39 -0.30 -16.89 -6.51
CA GLU A 39 0.26 -17.49 -5.30
C GLU A 39 1.68 -16.99 -4.94
N ASP A 40 2.37 -16.30 -5.87
CA ASP A 40 3.79 -15.95 -5.69
C ASP A 40 4.02 -14.60 -4.99
N TRP A 41 3.00 -13.75 -4.84
CA TRP A 41 3.19 -12.35 -4.44
C TRP A 41 2.65 -11.97 -3.07
N THR A 42 1.89 -12.84 -2.38
CA THR A 42 1.23 -12.47 -1.12
C THR A 42 2.20 -12.54 0.07
N CYS A 43 2.29 -11.46 0.85
CA CYS A 43 3.10 -11.47 2.07
C CYS A 43 2.31 -12.09 3.24
N PHE A 44 3.01 -12.76 4.15
CA PHE A 44 2.40 -13.31 5.38
C PHE A 44 1.95 -12.23 6.38
N SER A 45 2.36 -10.97 6.18
CA SER A 45 2.07 -9.87 7.10
C SER A 45 1.27 -8.71 6.49
N GLY A 46 0.93 -8.77 5.21
CA GLY A 46 0.13 -7.74 4.52
C GLY A 46 -1.37 -8.04 4.60
N GLY A 47 -1.96 -8.47 3.49
CA GLY A 47 -3.37 -8.80 3.29
C GLY A 47 -3.95 -9.75 4.34
N PRO A 48 -3.22 -10.78 4.82
CA PRO A 48 -3.71 -11.68 5.87
C PRO A 48 -4.12 -11.00 7.19
N VAL A 49 -3.75 -9.73 7.45
CA VAL A 49 -4.25 -8.98 8.61
C VAL A 49 -5.69 -8.47 8.42
N ILE A 50 -6.25 -8.55 7.21
CA ILE A 50 -7.67 -8.28 6.95
C ILE A 50 -8.51 -9.47 7.45
N SER A 51 -9.62 -9.17 8.12
CA SER A 51 -10.52 -10.21 8.63
C SER A 51 -11.19 -10.94 7.47
N GLU A 52 -11.11 -12.27 7.44
CA GLU A 52 -11.65 -13.08 6.33
C GLU A 52 -11.12 -12.55 4.99
N TYR A 53 -9.80 -12.36 4.93
CA TYR A 53 -9.13 -11.90 3.72
C TYR A 53 -9.34 -12.91 2.59
N ASP A 54 -9.82 -12.41 1.46
CA ASP A 54 -9.93 -13.15 0.21
C ASP A 54 -9.35 -12.28 -0.91
N GLN A 55 -8.35 -12.78 -1.62
CA GLN A 55 -7.66 -11.99 -2.64
C GLN A 55 -8.59 -11.61 -3.80
N ALA A 56 -9.54 -12.47 -4.17
CA ALA A 56 -10.46 -12.18 -5.27
C ALA A 56 -11.41 -11.03 -4.90
N ASP A 57 -11.86 -10.99 -3.65
CA ASP A 57 -12.80 -9.98 -3.15
C ASP A 57 -12.11 -8.68 -2.71
N ASP A 58 -10.92 -8.76 -2.12
CA ASP A 58 -10.25 -7.62 -1.49
C ASP A 58 -9.30 -6.86 -2.42
N ALA A 59 -8.81 -7.47 -3.51
CA ALA A 59 -7.81 -6.83 -4.37
C ALA A 59 -8.31 -5.54 -5.03
N ALA A 60 -9.54 -5.52 -5.56
CA ALA A 60 -10.07 -4.35 -6.26
C ALA A 60 -10.30 -3.14 -5.31
N PRO A 61 -10.92 -3.31 -4.13
CA PRO A 61 -10.97 -2.25 -3.12
C PRO A 61 -9.58 -1.80 -2.65
N LEU A 62 -8.68 -2.74 -2.37
CA LEU A 62 -7.31 -2.41 -1.97
C LEU A 62 -6.59 -1.60 -3.04
N PHE A 63 -6.77 -1.92 -4.32
CA PHE A 63 -6.19 -1.13 -5.42
C PHE A 63 -6.65 0.33 -5.36
N THR A 64 -7.93 0.59 -5.11
CA THR A 64 -8.41 1.96 -4.94
C THR A 64 -7.73 2.65 -3.76
N GLU A 65 -7.60 1.98 -2.62
CA GLU A 65 -6.98 2.55 -1.42
C GLU A 65 -5.46 2.76 -1.56
N GLY A 66 -4.76 1.81 -2.17
CA GLY A 66 -3.32 1.92 -2.45
C GLY A 66 -3.02 3.06 -3.41
N LEU A 67 -3.83 3.22 -4.47
CA LEU A 67 -3.64 4.32 -5.41
C LEU A 67 -3.91 5.68 -4.75
N ARG A 68 -4.93 5.78 -3.88
CA ARG A 68 -5.18 6.97 -3.06
C ARG A 68 -3.98 7.30 -2.17
N ALA A 69 -3.40 6.30 -1.50
CA ALA A 69 -2.21 6.48 -0.68
C ALA A 69 -1.01 7.00 -1.50
N LEU A 70 -0.74 6.41 -2.67
CA LEU A 70 0.32 6.87 -3.57
C LEU A 70 0.09 8.31 -4.05
N CYS A 71 -1.15 8.71 -4.33
CA CYS A 71 -1.47 10.08 -4.72
C CYS A 71 -1.26 11.07 -3.56
N LEU A 72 -1.54 10.67 -2.31
CA LEU A 72 -1.20 11.48 -1.14
C LEU A 72 0.32 11.64 -0.98
N LYS A 73 1.09 10.55 -1.08
CA LYS A 73 2.56 10.60 -1.05
C LYS A 73 3.11 11.54 -2.12
N ALA A 74 2.62 11.41 -3.35
CA ALA A 74 3.00 12.26 -4.48
C ALA A 74 2.69 13.76 -4.24
N ALA A 75 1.52 14.06 -3.68
CA ALA A 75 1.14 15.44 -3.35
C ALA A 75 2.03 16.04 -2.24
N VAL A 76 2.41 15.24 -1.23
CA VAL A 76 3.37 15.69 -0.21
C VAL A 76 4.75 15.91 -0.82
N PHE A 77 5.20 15.01 -1.68
CA PHE A 77 6.47 15.16 -2.38
C PHE A 77 6.49 16.42 -3.25
N GLU A 78 5.46 16.67 -4.06
CA GLU A 78 5.35 17.86 -4.90
C GLU A 78 5.43 19.16 -4.08
N ALA A 79 4.82 19.17 -2.88
CA ALA A 79 4.81 20.33 -2.00
C ALA A 79 6.13 20.56 -1.24
N THR A 80 6.95 19.52 -1.05
CA THR A 80 8.12 19.57 -0.15
C THR A 80 9.46 19.32 -0.83
N GLY A 81 9.47 18.60 -1.95
CA GLY A 81 10.67 18.06 -2.60
C GLY A 81 11.43 17.03 -1.76
N ASP A 82 10.80 16.47 -0.73
CA ASP A 82 11.44 15.64 0.28
C ASP A 82 10.83 14.23 0.31
N GLU A 83 11.60 13.24 -0.16
CA GLU A 83 11.17 11.83 -0.21
C GLU A 83 10.81 11.30 1.18
N ARG A 84 11.58 11.68 2.22
CA ARG A 84 11.31 11.25 3.60
C ARG A 84 10.02 11.83 4.14
N ALA A 85 9.71 13.08 3.81
CA ALA A 85 8.45 13.70 4.21
C ALA A 85 7.25 13.07 3.47
N ALA A 86 7.45 12.64 2.23
CA ALA A 86 6.44 12.00 1.39
C ALA A 86 6.07 10.58 1.84
N GLU A 87 6.97 9.89 2.57
CA GLU A 87 6.71 8.62 3.25
C GLU A 87 5.79 8.80 4.47
N ILE A 88 4.61 9.36 4.25
CA ILE A 88 3.58 9.47 5.28
C ILE A 88 3.08 8.08 5.71
N PRO A 89 2.63 7.89 6.95
CA PRO A 89 2.16 6.60 7.42
C PRO A 89 0.99 6.04 6.61
N VAL A 90 1.03 4.77 6.21
CA VAL A 90 -0.03 4.07 5.48
C VAL A 90 -0.39 2.77 6.21
N ALA A 91 -1.65 2.37 6.18
CA ALA A 91 -2.08 1.12 6.81
C ALA A 91 -1.46 -0.08 6.07
N VAL A 92 -1.00 -1.10 6.81
CA VAL A 92 -0.29 -2.27 6.26
C VAL A 92 -0.94 -2.91 5.02
N PRO A 93 -2.26 -3.21 4.99
CA PRO A 93 -2.87 -3.81 3.79
C PRO A 93 -2.86 -2.88 2.57
N VAL A 94 -3.00 -1.57 2.82
CA VAL A 94 -2.99 -0.54 1.78
C VAL A 94 -1.57 -0.39 1.23
N ASP A 95 -0.55 -0.42 2.10
CA ASP A 95 0.86 -0.34 1.71
C ASP A 95 1.30 -1.54 0.86
N GLU A 96 0.91 -2.77 1.23
CA GLU A 96 1.23 -3.96 0.41
C GLU A 96 0.68 -3.83 -1.03
N MET A 97 -0.53 -3.29 -1.19
CA MET A 97 -1.08 -3.03 -2.52
C MET A 97 -0.28 -1.97 -3.29
N THR A 98 0.33 -1.00 -2.61
CA THR A 98 1.24 -0.05 -3.29
C THR A 98 2.45 -0.76 -3.88
N HIS A 99 2.97 -1.80 -3.22
CA HIS A 99 4.11 -2.59 -3.74
C HIS A 99 3.72 -3.27 -5.07
N ALA A 100 2.50 -3.80 -5.16
CA ALA A 100 1.95 -4.38 -6.40
C ALA A 100 1.89 -3.37 -7.56
N MET A 101 1.57 -2.12 -7.25
CA MET A 101 1.53 -1.01 -8.21
C MET A 101 2.93 -0.60 -8.68
N ILE A 102 3.86 -0.45 -7.74
CA ILE A 102 5.25 -0.05 -8.02
C ILE A 102 6.00 -1.15 -8.79
N ALA A 103 5.61 -2.41 -8.60
CA ALA A 103 6.09 -3.54 -9.39
C ALA A 103 5.71 -3.47 -10.89
N GLN A 104 4.97 -2.45 -11.33
CA GLN A 104 4.66 -2.16 -12.75
C GLN A 104 5.47 -0.95 -13.27
N PRO A 105 6.81 -0.95 -13.21
CA PRO A 105 7.60 0.27 -13.29
C PRO A 105 7.49 0.98 -14.63
N GLN A 106 7.42 0.24 -15.75
CA GLN A 106 7.39 0.87 -17.08
C GLN A 106 6.05 1.58 -17.34
N ILE A 107 4.93 0.98 -16.97
CA ILE A 107 3.61 1.58 -17.21
C ILE A 107 3.35 2.72 -16.21
N LEU A 108 3.71 2.52 -14.94
CA LEU A 108 3.59 3.55 -13.92
C LEU A 108 4.42 4.78 -14.30
N ALA A 109 5.68 4.61 -14.70
CA ALA A 109 6.54 5.73 -15.13
C ALA A 109 5.97 6.53 -16.31
N ARG A 110 5.30 5.86 -17.27
CA ARG A 110 4.66 6.56 -18.40
C ARG A 110 3.43 7.36 -17.98
N ILE A 111 2.58 6.77 -17.14
CA ILE A 111 1.40 7.45 -16.59
C ILE A 111 1.85 8.67 -15.79
N THR A 112 2.79 8.51 -14.86
CA THR A 112 3.25 9.58 -13.97
C THR A 112 3.94 10.71 -14.74
N ALA A 113 4.68 10.39 -15.81
CA ALA A 113 5.25 11.39 -16.72
C ALA A 113 4.18 12.22 -17.45
N ARG A 114 3.06 11.62 -17.87
CA ARG A 114 1.95 12.33 -18.53
C ARG A 114 1.10 13.14 -17.54
N VAL A 115 0.89 12.60 -16.34
CA VAL A 115 0.19 13.28 -15.24
C VAL A 115 1.00 14.44 -14.68
N GLY A 116 2.33 14.39 -14.81
CA GLY A 116 3.23 15.40 -14.24
C GLY A 116 3.35 15.29 -12.72
N ALA A 117 3.21 14.08 -12.18
CA ALA A 117 3.37 13.78 -10.75
C ALA A 117 4.50 12.75 -10.57
N GLN A 118 5.17 12.78 -9.42
CA GLN A 118 6.15 11.75 -9.06
C GLN A 118 5.57 10.89 -7.94
N ILE A 119 5.48 9.59 -8.18
CA ILE A 119 5.13 8.61 -7.15
C ILE A 119 6.42 8.20 -6.46
N ILE A 120 6.48 8.44 -5.15
CA ILE A 120 7.61 8.06 -4.31
C ILE A 120 7.17 6.91 -3.40
N HIS A 121 7.99 5.87 -3.33
CA HIS A 121 7.90 4.80 -2.35
C HIS A 121 9.28 4.16 -2.16
N GLN A 122 9.73 4.05 -0.92
CA GLN A 122 11.04 3.50 -0.54
C GLN A 122 10.89 2.59 0.67
N THR A 123 11.13 1.29 0.49
CA THR A 123 10.95 0.27 1.54
C THR A 123 11.76 0.54 2.82
N ASP A 124 12.92 1.19 2.73
CA ASP A 124 13.74 1.52 3.91
C ASP A 124 13.22 2.75 4.68
N GLN A 125 12.28 3.49 4.11
CA GLN A 125 11.67 4.70 4.67
C GLN A 125 10.15 4.55 4.86
N GLU A 126 9.57 3.42 4.46
CA GLU A 126 8.13 3.21 4.53
C GLU A 126 7.64 3.21 5.98
N HIS A 127 6.53 3.92 6.20
CA HIS A 127 5.89 4.06 7.49
C HIS A 127 4.57 3.28 7.47
N THR A 128 4.54 2.11 8.13
CA THR A 128 3.33 1.27 8.25
C THR A 128 2.63 1.42 9.61
N ASP A 129 2.96 2.48 10.33
CA ASP A 129 2.48 2.83 11.67
C ASP A 129 1.25 3.75 11.66
N TRP A 130 0.45 3.70 10.59
CA TRP A 130 -0.77 4.49 10.44
C TRP A 130 -1.72 4.37 11.63
N THR A 131 -2.31 5.50 12.02
CA THR A 131 -3.31 5.58 13.08
C THR A 131 -4.40 6.61 12.76
N ARG A 132 -5.52 6.52 13.47
CA ARG A 132 -6.55 7.56 13.41
C ARG A 132 -5.96 8.89 13.88
N ASP A 133 -6.39 9.93 13.17
CA ASP A 133 -6.07 11.35 13.38
C ASP A 133 -4.62 11.74 13.13
N ASP A 134 -3.82 10.84 12.56
CA ASP A 134 -2.53 11.19 11.99
C ASP A 134 -2.67 12.08 10.73
N TYR A 135 -1.53 12.50 10.20
CA TYR A 135 -1.49 13.35 9.02
C TYR A 135 -2.19 12.70 7.82
N THR A 136 -1.92 11.42 7.55
CA THR A 136 -2.51 10.68 6.43
C THR A 136 -4.02 10.58 6.58
N HIS A 137 -4.53 10.30 7.78
CA HIS A 137 -5.96 10.27 8.08
C HIS A 137 -6.62 11.61 7.80
N GLN A 138 -6.02 12.71 8.23
CA GLN A 138 -6.55 14.06 7.99
C GLN A 138 -6.60 14.39 6.50
N ALA A 139 -5.51 14.13 5.77
CA ALA A 139 -5.44 14.40 4.33
C ALA A 139 -6.40 13.49 3.54
N TYR A 140 -6.45 12.20 3.87
CA TYR A 140 -7.40 11.26 3.28
C TYR A 140 -8.84 11.71 3.51
N ARG A 141 -9.20 12.09 4.75
CA ARG A 141 -10.55 12.56 5.09
C ARG A 141 -10.96 13.81 4.34
N ALA A 142 -10.05 14.77 4.22
CA ALA A 142 -10.28 15.97 3.43
C ALA A 142 -10.42 15.65 1.92
N ALA A 143 -9.83 14.54 1.45
CA ALA A 143 -9.86 14.14 0.05
C ALA A 143 -11.14 13.36 -0.31
N TRP A 144 -11.42 12.28 0.42
CA TRP A 144 -12.40 11.25 0.05
C TRP A 144 -13.35 10.84 1.19
N GLY A 145 -13.29 11.50 2.35
CA GLY A 145 -14.08 11.13 3.52
C GLY A 145 -13.42 10.03 4.36
N GLU A 146 -14.20 9.32 5.17
CA GLU A 146 -13.64 8.34 6.10
C GLU A 146 -13.03 7.14 5.37
N PRO A 147 -11.77 6.76 5.66
CA PRO A 147 -11.19 5.57 5.06
C PRO A 147 -11.93 4.29 5.48
N PRO A 148 -12.09 3.29 4.58
CA PRO A 148 -12.74 2.03 4.93
C PRO A 148 -12.01 1.29 6.05
N ALA A 149 -12.65 1.14 7.21
CA ALA A 149 -12.06 0.52 8.40
C ALA A 149 -11.61 -0.94 8.21
N ARG A 150 -12.10 -1.63 7.17
CA ARG A 150 -11.64 -2.97 6.79
C ARG A 150 -10.18 -2.98 6.35
N TYR A 151 -9.73 -1.95 5.63
CA TYR A 151 -8.40 -1.87 5.00
C TYR A 151 -7.47 -0.90 5.73
N TRP A 152 -8.02 0.17 6.29
CA TRP A 152 -7.28 1.13 7.10
C TRP A 152 -7.30 0.71 8.57
N ILE A 153 -6.46 -0.27 8.88
CA ILE A 153 -6.32 -0.87 10.21
C ILE A 153 -5.18 -0.15 10.95
N THR A 154 -5.42 0.28 12.19
CA THR A 154 -4.42 0.99 12.97
C THR A 154 -3.23 0.09 13.30
N HIS A 155 -2.04 0.67 13.45
CA HIS A 155 -0.81 -0.05 13.77
C HIS A 155 -0.95 -0.99 14.97
N ALA A 156 -1.58 -0.53 16.06
CA ALA A 156 -1.78 -1.34 17.26
C ALA A 156 -2.65 -2.59 16.99
N GLU A 157 -3.70 -2.45 16.17
CA GLU A 157 -4.56 -3.57 15.80
C GLU A 157 -3.86 -4.51 14.81
N VAL A 158 -3.09 -3.98 13.87
CA VAL A 158 -2.22 -4.78 13.00
C VAL A 158 -1.24 -5.61 13.82
N ALA A 159 -0.53 -5.02 14.79
CA ALA A 159 0.40 -5.72 15.66
C ALA A 159 -0.28 -6.90 16.39
N ARG A 160 -1.47 -6.66 16.97
CA ARG A 160 -2.27 -7.70 17.62
C ARG A 160 -2.65 -8.84 16.65
N ARG A 161 -3.06 -8.52 15.42
CA ARG A 161 -3.42 -9.53 14.40
C ARG A 161 -2.19 -10.30 13.94
N LEU A 162 -1.06 -9.63 13.75
CA LEU A 162 0.20 -10.28 13.38
C LEU A 162 0.68 -11.26 14.46
N ASP A 163 0.50 -10.97 15.74
CA ASP A 163 0.84 -11.93 16.81
C ASP A 163 -0.02 -13.20 16.73
N ILE A 164 -1.31 -13.07 16.43
CA ILE A 164 -2.22 -14.21 16.23
C ILE A 164 -1.80 -15.01 14.99
N LEU A 165 -1.52 -14.34 13.88
CA LEU A 165 -1.10 -14.98 12.64
C LEU A 165 0.25 -15.68 12.80
N ARG A 166 1.21 -15.04 13.47
CA ARG A 166 2.53 -15.61 13.78
C ARG A 166 2.41 -16.95 14.49
N ALA A 167 1.59 -17.03 15.54
CA ALA A 167 1.37 -18.28 16.27
C ALA A 167 0.80 -19.38 15.35
N LYS A 168 -0.10 -19.04 14.43
CA LYS A 168 -0.68 -19.98 13.46
C LYS A 168 0.34 -20.44 12.42
N TYR A 169 1.11 -19.52 11.86
CA TYR A 169 2.14 -19.83 10.86
C TYR A 169 3.27 -20.68 11.45
N GLU A 170 3.72 -20.36 12.66
CA GLU A 170 4.74 -21.13 13.36
C GLU A 170 4.28 -22.55 13.66
N ALA A 171 3.02 -22.74 14.07
CA ALA A 171 2.43 -24.06 14.24
C ALA A 171 2.37 -24.86 12.92
N ALA A 172 2.25 -24.19 11.77
CA ALA A 172 2.30 -24.80 10.44
C ALA A 172 3.74 -25.01 9.90
N GLY A 173 4.76 -24.69 10.69
CA GLY A 173 6.17 -24.86 10.31
C GLY A 173 6.79 -23.68 9.56
N PHE A 174 6.08 -22.56 9.43
CA PHE A 174 6.58 -21.31 8.85
C PHE A 174 7.06 -20.38 9.97
N ARG A 175 8.33 -19.99 9.93
CA ARG A 175 8.97 -19.10 10.90
C ARG A 175 9.21 -17.73 10.28
N ARG A 176 9.37 -16.70 11.14
CA ARG A 176 9.69 -15.33 10.71
C ARG A 176 8.72 -14.80 9.64
N MET A 177 7.42 -15.06 9.81
CA MET A 177 6.37 -14.66 8.85
C MET A 177 6.70 -15.10 7.41
N GLY A 178 7.04 -16.38 7.23
CA GLY A 178 7.30 -16.96 5.91
C GLY A 178 8.75 -16.82 5.41
N LEU A 179 9.61 -16.02 6.05
CA LEU A 179 11.01 -15.87 5.65
C LEU A 179 11.87 -17.12 5.92
N ALA A 180 11.34 -18.12 6.61
CA ALA A 180 11.95 -19.44 6.77
C ALA A 180 10.88 -20.50 7.05
N HIS A 181 11.13 -21.76 6.71
CA HIS A 181 10.31 -22.89 7.18
C HIS A 181 11.17 -24.02 7.73
N SER A 182 10.54 -25.02 8.35
CA SER A 182 11.17 -26.28 8.76
C SER A 182 10.62 -27.50 7.99
N ILE A 183 9.81 -27.26 6.96
CA ILE A 183 9.28 -28.29 6.06
C ILE A 183 10.43 -28.89 5.22
N THR A 184 10.49 -30.21 5.15
CA THR A 184 11.43 -30.96 4.30
C THR A 184 10.69 -31.50 3.09
N PHE A 185 11.28 -31.35 1.90
CA PHE A 185 10.78 -31.96 0.66
C PHE A 185 11.68 -33.14 0.29
N GLU A 186 11.11 -34.20 -0.28
CA GLU A 186 11.91 -35.31 -0.81
C GLU A 186 12.81 -34.79 -1.95
N PRO A 187 14.08 -35.20 -2.01
CA PRO A 187 14.95 -34.85 -3.12
C PRO A 187 14.37 -35.37 -4.44
N VAL A 188 14.36 -34.54 -5.48
CA VAL A 188 14.05 -35.02 -6.83
C VAL A 188 15.21 -35.95 -7.27
N PRO A 189 14.94 -37.21 -7.66
CA PRO A 189 15.97 -38.09 -8.22
C PRO A 189 16.62 -37.43 -9.43
N ALA A 190 17.95 -37.55 -9.54
CA ALA A 190 18.74 -36.99 -10.65
C ALA A 190 18.36 -37.60 -12.01
#